data_AF-A0A3F3GV88-F1
#
_entry.id   AF-A0A3F3GV88-F1
#
_cell.length_a   1.000
_cell.length_b   1.000
_cell.length_c   1.000
_cell.angle_alpha   90.00
_cell.angle_beta   90.00
_cell.angle_gamma   90.00
#
_symmetry.space_group_name_H-M   'P 1'
#
loop_
_entity.id
_entity.type
_entity.pdbx_description
1 polymer ?
#
loop_
_entity_poly.entity_id
_entity_poly.type
_entity_poly.pdbx_seq_one_letter_code
_entity_poly.pdbx_strand_id
1 'polypeptide(L)' 'MAFWNTIESVVTIILMIALGYILRQRGWFADSFGGNISRLITNVALPASIFVSVLKFLTRDKLVSLSGGLA' A
#
# COMPACT_ATOMS: atom_id res chain seq x y z
N MET A 1 3.20 15.02 23.53
CA MET A 1 4.11 14.59 22.44
C MET A 1 3.34 13.96 21.26
N ALA A 2 2.39 13.03 21.49
CA ALA A 2 1.64 12.38 20.41
C ALA A 2 0.83 13.32 19.48
N PHE A 3 0.23 14.38 20.02
CA PHE A 3 -0.62 15.30 19.23
C PHE A 3 0.14 16.07 18.14
N TRP A 4 1.38 16.48 18.41
CA TRP A 4 2.24 17.14 17.44
C TRP A 4 2.61 16.21 16.28
N ASN A 5 2.95 14.95 16.57
CA ASN A 5 3.29 13.96 15.55
C ASN A 5 2.09 13.63 14.64
N THR A 6 0.88 13.63 15.19
CA THR A 6 -0.35 13.44 14.39
C THR A 6 -0.57 14.60 13.42
N ILE A 7 -0.37 15.85 13.88
CA ILE A 7 -0.47 17.03 13.01
C ILE A 7 0.56 16.97 11.89
N GLU A 8 1.81 16.64 12.21
CA GLU A 8 2.89 16.51 11.23
C GLU A 8 2.56 15.44 10.16
N SER A 9 2.00 14.30 10.57
CA SER A 9 1.58 13.24 9.65
C SER A 9 0.47 13.71 8.71
N VAL A 10 -0.52 14.43 9.23
CA VAL A 10 -1.62 14.98 8.43
C VAL A 10 -1.10 16.04 7.44
N VAL A 11 -0.24 16.94 7.89
CA VAL A 11 0.40 17.96 7.03
C VAL A 11 1.19 17.30 5.91
N THR A 12 1.93 16.23 6.20
CA THR A 12 2.69 15.48 5.19
C THR A 12 1.78 14.87 4.12
N ILE A 13 0.65 14.28 4.52
CA ILE A 13 -0.34 13.73 3.58
C ILE A 13 -0.93 14.84 2.70
N ILE A 14 -1.27 15.99 3.29
CA ILE A 14 -1.79 17.15 2.54
C ILE A 14 -0.78 17.65 1.51
N LEU A 15 0.49 17.79 1.89
CA LEU A 15 1.56 18.18 0.98
C LEU A 15 1.73 17.18 -0.17
N MET A 16 1.64 15.88 0.12
CA MET A 16 1.72 14.82 -0.88
C MET A 16 0.55 14.88 -1.89
N ILE A 17 -0.67 15.17 -1.43
CA ILE A 17 -1.84 15.39 -2.30
C ILE A 17 -1.65 16.64 -3.15
N ALA A 18 -1.20 17.76 -2.56
CA ALA A 18 -0.95 19.02 -3.27
C ALA A 18 0.10 18.86 -4.36
N LEU A 19 1.19 18.14 -4.08
CA LEU A 19 2.20 17.75 -5.07
C LEU A 19 1.58 16.98 -6.23
N GLY A 20 0.74 15.97 -5.96
CA GLY A 20 0.05 15.20 -7.00
C GLY A 20 -0.78 16.09 -7.94
N TYR A 21 -1.45 17.11 -7.40
CA TYR A 21 -2.23 18.06 -8.19
C TYR A 21 -1.35 19.00 -9.04
N ILE A 22 -0.27 19.53 -8.48
CA ILE A 22 0.70 20.37 -9.21
C ILE A 22 1.36 19.57 -10.34
N LEU A 23 1.75 18.33 -10.09
CA LEU A 23 2.36 17.45 -11.09
C LEU A 23 1.38 17.10 -12.22
N ARG A 24 0.07 16.94 -11.89
CA ARG A 24 -0.98 16.79 -12.90
C ARG A 24 -1.12 18.05 -13.75
N GLN A 25 -1.15 19.24 -13.15
CA GLN A 25 -1.21 20.51 -13.89
C GLN A 25 0.01 20.74 -14.79
N ARG A 26 1.20 20.30 -14.35
CA ARG A 26 2.45 20.40 -15.13
C ARG A 26 2.53 19.39 -16.29
N GLY A 27 1.53 18.54 -16.48
CA GLY A 27 1.48 17.53 -17.54
C GLY A 27 2.38 16.31 -17.30
N TRP A 28 2.97 16.17 -16.11
CA TRP A 28 3.77 14.98 -15.76
C TRP A 28 2.90 13.74 -15.55
N PHE A 29 1.66 13.94 -15.10
CA PHE A 29 0.65 12.88 -15.04
C PHE A 29 -0.41 13.12 -16.11
N ALA A 30 -0.37 12.32 -17.18
CA ALA A 30 -1.46 12.26 -18.15
C ALA A 30 -2.77 11.85 -17.45
N ASP A 31 -3.94 12.21 -17.98
CA ASP A 31 -5.23 11.79 -17.41
C ASP A 31 -5.37 10.25 -17.34
N SER A 32 -4.64 9.53 -18.20
CA SER A 32 -4.53 8.07 -18.19
C SER A 32 -3.63 7.51 -17.06
N PHE A 33 -2.79 8.33 -16.42
CA PHE A 33 -1.87 7.90 -15.36
C PHE A 33 -2.62 7.31 -14.16
N GLY A 34 -3.68 7.97 -13.69
CA GLY A 34 -4.50 7.47 -12.60
C GLY A 34 -5.16 6.11 -12.92
N GLY A 35 -5.66 5.96 -14.15
CA GLY A 35 -6.23 4.70 -14.63
C GLY A 35 -5.19 3.58 -14.76
N ASN A 36 -3.99 3.88 -15.23
CA ASN A 36 -2.90 2.93 -15.34
C ASN A 36 -2.37 2.51 -13.96
N ILE A 37 -2.25 3.44 -13.01
CA ILE A 37 -1.90 3.12 -11.61
C ILE A 37 -2.97 2.24 -10.97
N SER A 38 -4.25 2.57 -11.14
CA SER A 38 -5.35 1.73 -10.63
C SER A 38 -5.29 0.30 -11.19
N ARG A 39 -5.08 0.15 -12.51
CA ARG A 39 -4.91 -1.17 -13.13
C ARG A 39 -3.66 -1.89 -12.62
N LEU A 40 -2.55 -1.19 -12.43
CA LEU A 40 -1.32 -1.76 -11.88
C LEU A 40 -1.53 -2.25 -10.45
N ILE A 41 -2.21 -1.47 -9.61
CA ILE A 41 -2.52 -1.85 -8.24
C ILE A 41 -3.42 -3.09 -8.25
N THR A 42 -4.53 -3.06 -8.99
CA THR A 42 -5.51 -4.13 -8.99
C THR A 42 -4.99 -5.43 -9.60
N ASN A 43 -4.28 -5.34 -10.73
CA ASN A 43 -3.87 -6.53 -11.49
C ASN A 43 -2.51 -7.07 -11.06
N VAL A 44 -1.65 -6.27 -10.43
CA VAL A 44 -0.28 -6.67 -10.06
C VAL A 44 -0.05 -6.54 -8.57
N ALA A 45 -0.26 -5.35 -7.99
CA ALA A 45 0.09 -5.11 -6.59
C ALA A 45 -0.78 -5.93 -5.62
N LEU A 46 -2.09 -6.03 -5.86
CA LEU A 46 -3.00 -6.85 -5.04
C LEU A 46 -2.60 -8.33 -5.06
N PRO A 47 -2.54 -9.03 -6.21
CA PRO A 47 -2.14 -10.43 -6.20
C PRO A 47 -0.72 -10.64 -5.66
N ALA A 48 0.22 -9.73 -5.91
CA ALA A 48 1.56 -9.79 -5.32
C ALA A 48 1.54 -9.63 -3.79
N SER A 49 0.74 -8.70 -3.25
CA SER A 49 0.61 -8.49 -1.80
C SER A 49 -0.02 -9.69 -1.10
N ILE A 50 -0.98 -10.35 -1.75
CA ILE A 50 -1.59 -11.58 -1.25
C ILE A 50 -0.55 -12.70 -1.24
N PHE A 51 0.23 -12.86 -2.31
CA PHE A 51 1.28 -13.87 -2.37
C PHE A 51 2.34 -13.69 -1.27
N VAL A 52 2.84 -12.46 -1.09
CA VAL A 52 3.81 -12.14 -0.01
C VAL A 52 3.17 -12.33 1.36
N SER A 53 1.91 -11.96 1.54
CA SER A 53 1.19 -12.18 2.79
C SER A 53 1.07 -13.67 3.08
N VAL A 54 0.63 -14.49 2.13
CA VAL A 54 0.51 -15.94 2.30
C VAL A 54 1.86 -16.55 2.63
N LEU A 55 2.93 -16.21 1.91
CA LEU A 55 4.27 -16.69 2.23
C LEU A 55 4.63 -16.34 3.67
N LYS A 56 4.49 -15.06 4.06
CA LYS A 56 4.78 -14.57 5.42
C LYS A 56 3.93 -15.27 6.49
N PHE A 57 2.66 -15.56 6.21
CA PHE A 57 1.80 -16.31 7.12
C PHE A 57 2.06 -17.81 7.11
N LEU A 58 2.67 -18.40 6.08
CA LEU A 58 2.90 -19.84 5.99
C LEU A 58 4.30 -20.27 6.47
N THR A 59 5.21 -19.34 6.82
CA THR A 59 6.64 -19.66 7.01
C THR A 59 7.01 -20.26 8.38
N ARG A 60 6.55 -21.46 8.73
CA ARG A 60 6.94 -22.25 9.92
C ARG A 60 6.12 -22.03 11.19
N ASP A 61 5.95 -20.82 11.71
CA ASP A 61 5.20 -20.59 12.96
C ASP A 61 3.72 -21.02 12.85
N LYS A 62 3.08 -20.75 11.71
CA LYS A 62 1.71 -21.20 11.40
C LYS A 62 1.61 -22.64 10.92
N LEU A 63 2.65 -23.19 10.28
CA LEU A 63 2.69 -24.60 9.90
C LEU A 63 2.76 -25.51 11.13
N VAL A 64 3.55 -25.13 12.14
CA VAL A 64 3.64 -25.84 13.44
C VAL A 64 2.33 -25.70 14.22
N SER A 65 1.67 -24.53 14.20
CA SER A 65 0.38 -24.35 14.88
C SER A 65 -0.83 -24.93 14.13
N LEU A 66 -0.77 -25.11 12.80
CA LEU A 66 -1.76 -25.92 12.06
C LEU A 66 -1.54 -27.43 12.30
N SER A 67 -0.30 -27.91 12.28
CA SER A 67 -0.02 -29.34 12.56
C SER A 67 -0.31 -29.71 14.01
N GLY A 68 -0.12 -28.78 14.97
CA GLY A 68 -0.47 -28.98 16.37
C GLY A 68 -1.97 -28.87 16.68
N GLY A 69 -2.78 -28.29 15.78
CA GLY A 69 -4.25 -28.29 15.87
C GLY A 69 -4.92 -29.45 15.12
N LEU A 70 -4.14 -30.26 14.39
CA LEU A 70 -4.55 -31.49 13.69
C LEU A 70 -4.16 -32.77 14.44
N ALA A 71 -3.54 -32.65 15.63
CA ALA A 71 -3.18 -33.76 16.53
C ALA A 71 -4.12 -33.83 17.74
#